data_AF-A0A7C7Q8F4-F1
#
_entry.id   AF-A0A7C7Q8F4-F1
#
_cell.length_a   1.000
_cell.length_b   1.000
_cell.length_c   1.000
_cell.angle_alpha   90.00
_cell.angle_beta   90.00
_cell.angle_gamma   90.00
#
_symmetry.space_group_name_H-M   'P 1'
#
loop_
_entity.id
_entity.type
_entity.pdbx_description
1 polymer ?
#
loop_
_entity_poly.entity_id
_entity_poly.type
_entity_poly.pdbx_seq_one_letter_code
_entity_poly.pdbx_strand_id
1 'polypeptide(L)' 'MLEAARKLGKPHGVTNIYFVQGKIDDLSEFEHDSFELVLCLDSPLSFCYDSYEAALRELIMNRSQVITEGTNFDLKH' A
#
# COMPACT_ATOMS: atom_id res chain seq x y z
N MET A 1 12.01 -8.57 -5.38
CA MET A 1 11.67 -7.20 -5.83
C MET A 1 12.33 -6.10 -5.00
N LEU A 2 12.25 -6.13 -3.66
CA LEU A 2 12.80 -5.05 -2.81
C LEU A 2 14.29 -4.76 -3.03
N GLU A 3 15.12 -5.79 -3.21
CA GLU A 3 16.55 -5.60 -3.49
C GLU A 3 16.80 -4.87 -4.83
N ALA A 4 16.02 -5.22 -5.87
CA ALA A 4 16.09 -4.56 -7.16
C ALA A 4 15.67 -3.08 -7.06
N ALA A 5 14.57 -2.80 -6.34
CA ALA A 5 14.11 -1.44 -6.10
C ALA A 5 15.16 -0.59 -5.36
N ARG A 6 15.81 -1.15 -4.32
CA ARG A 6 16.90 -0.48 -3.60
C ARG A 6 18.11 -0.19 -4.50
N LYS A 7 18.48 -1.14 -5.38
CA LYS A 7 19.59 -0.95 -6.34
C LYS A 7 19.29 0.16 -7.35
N LEU A 8 18.03 0.29 -7.78
CA LEU A 8 17.59 1.34 -8.70
C LEU A 8 17.45 2.71 -8.03
N GLY A 9 17.03 2.77 -6.76
CA GLY A 9 16.89 4.04 -6.04
C GLY A 9 18.23 4.71 -5.69
N LYS A 10 19.27 3.92 -5.39
CA LYS A 10 20.59 4.44 -4.99
C LYS A 10 21.22 5.42 -5.99
N PRO A 11 21.31 5.12 -7.31
CA PRO A 11 21.84 6.04 -8.30
C PRO A 11 21.06 7.35 -8.45
N HIS A 12 19.77 7.36 -8.13
CA HIS A 12 18.88 8.52 -8.27
C HIS A 12 18.80 9.39 -7.01
N GLY A 13 19.63 9.13 -6.00
CA GLY A 13 19.66 9.91 -4.76
C GLY A 13 18.41 9.74 -3.90
N VAL A 14 17.66 8.65 -4.08
CA VAL A 14 16.45 8.37 -3.32
C VAL A 14 16.83 7.86 -1.93
N THR A 15 16.75 8.72 -0.92
CA THR A 15 17.13 8.40 0.47
C THR A 15 15.95 8.23 1.41
N ASN A 16 14.77 8.72 1.04
CA ASN A 16 13.59 8.81 1.92
C ASN A 16 12.51 7.77 1.58
N ILE A 17 12.91 6.64 0.98
CA ILE A 17 12.00 5.52 0.71
C ILE A 17 12.40 4.33 1.59
N TYR A 18 11.41 3.83 2.34
CA TYR A 18 11.53 2.64 3.15
C TYR A 18 10.89 1.46 2.42
N PHE A 19 11.64 0.37 2.31
CA PHE A 19 11.20 -0.85 1.64
C PHE A 19 10.94 -1.93 2.68
N VAL A 20 9.67 -2.29 2.85
CA VAL A 20 9.20 -3.25 3.83
C VAL A 20 8.75 -4.54 3.13
N GLN A 21 9.02 -5.68 3.75
CA GLN A 21 8.52 -6.98 3.30
C GLN A 21 7.35 -7.38 4.19
N GLY A 22 6.16 -7.41 3.61
CA GLY A 22 4.93 -7.78 4.33
C GLY A 22 3.90 -8.35 3.36
N LYS A 23 2.66 -8.47 3.83
CA LYS A 23 1.52 -8.84 3.00
C LYS A 23 0.52 -7.68 2.99
N ILE A 24 -0.22 -7.53 1.89
CA ILE A 24 -1.17 -6.41 1.76
C ILE A 24 -2.43 -6.58 2.63
N ASP A 25 -2.71 -7.81 3.06
CA ASP A 25 -3.82 -8.20 3.93
C ASP A 25 -3.47 -8.18 5.43
N ASP A 26 -2.24 -7.78 5.77
CA ASP A 26 -1.77 -7.61 7.14
C ASP A 26 -0.83 -6.40 7.20
N LEU A 27 -1.39 -5.24 7.54
CA LEU A 27 -0.65 -3.98 7.70
C LEU A 27 -0.55 -3.58 9.18
N SER A 28 -0.67 -4.55 10.08
CA SER A 28 -0.67 -4.34 11.54
C SER A 28 0.63 -3.78 12.11
N GLU A 29 1.72 -3.80 11.33
CA GLU A 29 2.99 -3.16 11.70
C GLU A 29 2.93 -1.63 11.66
N PHE A 30 1.92 -1.04 11.02
CA PHE A 30 1.71 0.40 10.92
C PHE A 30 0.60 0.85 11.89
N GLU A 31 0.75 2.04 12.46
CA GLU A 31 -0.26 2.62 13.33
C GLU A 31 -1.41 3.22 12.51
N HIS A 32 -2.60 3.32 13.12
CA HIS A 32 -3.75 3.96 12.47
C HIS A 32 -3.44 5.38 12.02
N ASP A 33 -3.90 5.76 10.82
CA ASP A 33 -3.62 7.07 10.18
C ASP A 33 -2.12 7.44 10.06
N SER A 34 -1.23 6.44 9.96
CA SER A 34 0.21 6.67 9.74
C SER A 34 0.52 7.36 8.41
N PHE A 35 -0.42 7.36 7.45
CA PHE A 35 -0.19 7.84 6.09
C PHE A 35 -1.29 8.78 5.60
N GLU A 36 -0.91 9.93 5.05
CA GLU A 36 -1.83 10.88 4.42
C GLU A 36 -2.40 10.34 3.10
N LEU A 37 -1.61 9.53 2.39
CA LEU A 37 -1.96 8.93 1.11
C LEU A 37 -1.36 7.53 1.01
N VAL A 38 -2.17 6.56 0.61
CA VAL A 38 -1.67 5.22 0.24
C VAL A 38 -2.14 4.87 -1.16
N LEU A 39 -1.18 4.41 -1.94
CA LEU A 39 -1.35 3.97 -3.32
C LEU A 39 -1.21 2.44 -3.36
N CYS A 40 -2.24 1.75 -3.87
CA CYS A 40 -2.15 0.33 -4.18
C CYS A 40 -2.19 0.17 -5.71
N LEU A 41 -1.00 -0.02 -6.29
CA LEU A 41 -0.80 -0.08 -7.74
C LEU A 41 -0.38 -1.50 -8.12
N ASP A 42 -0.83 -1.99 -9.28
CA ASP A 42 -0.47 -3.31 -9.81
C ASP A 42 -0.67 -4.48 -8.82
N SER A 43 -1.64 -4.34 -7.92
CA SER A 43 -2.12 -5.44 -7.08
C SER A 43 -3.52 -5.84 -7.57
N PRO A 44 -3.70 -7.06 -8.10
CA PRO A 44 -5.01 -7.55 -8.50
C PRO A 44 -5.82 -7.93 -7.25
N LEU A 45 -6.12 -6.92 -6.41
CA LEU A 45 -6.76 -7.10 -5.12
C LEU A 45 -8.08 -7.88 -5.24
N SER A 46 -8.85 -7.63 -6.30
CA SER A 46 -10.13 -8.27 -6.60
C SER A 46 -10.02 -9.72 -7.10
N PHE A 47 -8.82 -10.18 -7.48
CA PHE A 47 -8.62 -11.50 -8.11
C PHE A 47 -7.70 -12.43 -7.30
N CYS A 48 -6.78 -11.87 -6.51
CA CYS A 48 -5.76 -12.65 -5.82
C CYS A 48 -6.02 -12.88 -4.32
N TYR A 49 -7.07 -12.30 -3.75
CA TYR A 49 -7.38 -12.45 -2.33
C TYR A 49 -8.81 -12.95 -2.14
N ASP A 50 -8.95 -14.16 -1.58
CA ASP A 50 -10.24 -14.66 -1.07
C ASP A 50 -10.86 -13.70 -0.02
N SER A 51 -10.00 -12.88 0.60
CA SER A 51 -10.30 -11.89 1.62
C SER A 51 -10.04 -10.44 1.15
N TYR A 52 -10.38 -10.12 -0.10
CA TYR A 52 -10.24 -8.75 -0.65
C TYR A 52 -10.74 -7.64 0.30
N GLU A 53 -11.87 -7.86 0.98
CA GLU A 53 -12.42 -6.92 1.96
C GLU A 53 -11.48 -6.67 3.16
N ALA A 54 -10.74 -7.69 3.61
CA ALA A 54 -9.77 -7.55 4.69
C ALA A 54 -8.57 -6.71 4.24
N ALA A 55 -8.04 -6.97 3.04
CA ALA A 55 -6.97 -6.15 2.47
C ALA A 55 -7.39 -4.69 2.27
N LEU A 56 -8.62 -4.45 1.77
CA LEU A 56 -9.16 -3.09 1.69
C LEU A 56 -9.31 -2.44 3.07
N ARG A 57 -9.77 -3.19 4.07
CA ARG A 57 -9.94 -2.66 5.43
C ARG A 57 -8.60 -2.23 6.02
N GLU A 58 -7.58 -3.07 5.93
CA GLU A 58 -6.22 -2.74 6.37
C GLU A 58 -5.69 -1.49 5.66
N LEU A 59 -5.94 -1.39 4.35
CA LEU A 59 -5.59 -0.22 3.54
C LEU A 59 -6.30 1.05 4.02
N ILE A 60 -7.60 0.99 4.33
CA ILE A 60 -8.40 2.14 4.78
C ILE A 60 -8.02 2.56 6.20
N MET A 61 -7.82 1.63 7.14
CA MET A 61 -7.50 1.96 8.54
C MET A 61 -6.19 2.71 8.70
N ASN A 62 -5.27 2.58 7.73
CA ASN A 62 -3.99 3.27 7.78
C ASN A 62 -4.02 4.68 7.15
N ARG A 63 -5.19 5.24 6.79
CA ARG A 63 -5.28 6.54 6.09
C ARG A 63 -6.62 7.25 6.03
N SER A 64 -6.55 8.50 5.56
CA SER A 64 -7.69 9.31 5.10
C SER A 64 -8.06 9.16 3.61
N GLN A 65 -7.15 8.79 2.68
CA GLN A 65 -7.46 8.69 1.25
C GLN A 65 -6.82 7.48 0.53
N VAL A 66 -7.63 6.75 -0.26
CA VAL A 66 -7.25 5.52 -1.00
C VAL A 66 -7.27 5.67 -2.51
N ILE A 67 -6.14 5.41 -3.19
CA ILE A 67 -6.11 5.24 -4.64
C ILE A 67 -5.68 3.80 -4.98
N THR A 68 -6.54 3.09 -5.71
CA THR A 68 -6.27 1.75 -6.25
C THR A 68 -6.41 1.75 -7.77
N GLU A 69 -5.56 1.00 -8.47
CA GLU A 69 -5.69 0.87 -9.93
C GLU A 69 -6.99 0.12 -10.28
N GLY A 70 -7.85 0.73 -11.09
CA GLY A 70 -9.15 0.17 -11.51
C GLY A 70 -10.37 0.59 -10.68
N THR A 71 -10.21 1.31 -9.56
CA THR A 71 -11.35 1.87 -8.80
C THR A 71 -10.89 3.04 -7.91
N ASN A 72 -11.53 4.21 -8.03
CA ASN A 72 -11.35 5.30 -7.07
C ASN A 72 -12.29 5.07 -5.90
N PHE A 73 -11.75 4.89 -4.69
CA PHE A 73 -12.54 4.89 -3.45
C PHE A 73 -12.45 6.29 -2.84
N ASP A 74 -13.49 7.10 -3.04
CA ASP A 74 -13.64 8.36 -2.32
C ASP A 74 -14.11 8.02 -0.90
N LEU A 75 -13.18 8.02 0.06
CA LEU A 75 -13.47 7.86 1.48
C LEU A 75 -14.06 9.16 2.03
N LYS A 76 -15.30 9.45 1.64
CA LYS A 76 -16.14 10.44 2.30
C LYS A 76 -17.32 9.70 2.92
N HIS A 77 -17.17 9.33 4.19
CA HIS A 77 -18.13 9.57 5.28
C HIS A 77 -17.65 8.92 6.57
#